data_AF-A0AAV5CZT3-F1
#
_entry.id   AF-A0AAV5CZT3-F1
#
_cell.length_a   1.000
_cell.length_b   1.000
_cell.length_c   1.000
_cell.angle_alpha   90.00
_cell.angle_beta   90.00
_cell.angle_gamma   90.00
#
_symmetry.space_group_name_H-M   'P 1'
#
loop_
_entity.id
_entity.type
_entity.pdbx_description
1 polymer ?
#
loop_
_entity_poly.entity_id
_entity_poly.type
_entity_poly.pdbx_seq_one_letter_code
_entity_poly.pdbx_strand_id
1 'polypeptide(L)'
;MALQCAVELGIPTAVHRAGGAASLPDLLAAVPVPEHRKPYLPRLMRFLVVTAAALSEDNSRVVYRLTPLSRLLVDDDVAVNGCTSLAPFVLSQTTRFHVGAALRLSDWFKQGADDDSGGAPAAEMPFRMAHGTDPWDAMRRDPVVSKMFHDGLGADSRLALDFVVNQCGAVFDGVGSLVDVGGGDGSSARAIARAFPHVKCSVLDLPHVIGSVVVQQPSDGVEYIVGDMMSFIPPSDAVLLKVCCSTCHQHPSLPVNSE
;
A
#
# COMPACT_ATOMS: atom_id res chain seq x y z
N MET A 1 8.63 12.38 4.32
CA MET A 1 10.02 11.89 4.43
C MET A 1 10.45 11.50 5.84
N ALA A 2 10.19 12.30 6.90
CA ALA A 2 10.59 11.89 8.26
C ALA A 2 9.94 10.57 8.72
N LEU A 3 8.66 10.35 8.39
CA LEU A 3 7.96 9.09 8.67
C LEU A 3 8.59 7.89 7.93
N GLN A 4 8.87 8.05 6.63
CA GLN A 4 9.60 7.04 5.85
C GLN A 4 10.94 6.70 6.50
N CYS A 5 11.72 7.73 6.89
CA CYS A 5 13.00 7.52 7.57
C CYS A 5 12.82 6.76 8.88
N ALA A 6 11.76 7.02 9.64
CA ALA A 6 11.46 6.29 10.87
C ALA A 6 11.14 4.80 10.61
N VAL A 7 10.40 4.50 9.55
CA VAL A 7 10.08 3.15 9.09
C VAL A 7 11.34 2.43 8.62
N GLU A 8 12.14 3.04 7.75
CA GLU A 8 13.41 2.46 7.24
C GLU A 8 14.44 2.20 8.34
N LEU A 9 14.47 3.04 9.37
CA LEU A 9 15.32 2.86 10.55
C LEU A 9 14.74 1.85 11.56
N GLY A 10 13.52 1.34 11.36
CA GLY A 10 12.86 0.40 12.27
C GLY A 10 12.53 0.99 13.64
N ILE A 11 12.32 2.31 13.73
CA ILE A 11 12.08 3.01 15.00
C ILE A 11 10.81 2.49 15.71
N PRO A 12 9.64 2.34 15.05
CA PRO A 12 8.45 1.80 15.72
C PRO A 12 8.68 0.40 16.30
N THR A 13 9.32 -0.48 15.54
CA THR A 13 9.68 -1.84 15.97
C THR A 13 10.67 -1.84 17.13
N ALA A 14 11.66 -0.94 17.12
CA ALA A 14 12.61 -0.79 18.23
C ALA A 14 11.93 -0.37 19.54
N VAL A 15 11.00 0.60 19.49
CA VAL A 15 10.21 1.01 20.66
C VAL A 15 9.30 -0.12 21.13
N HIS A 16 8.69 -0.87 20.20
CA HIS A 16 7.86 -2.02 20.54
C HIS A 16 8.66 -3.08 21.32
N ARG A 17 9.85 -3.46 20.81
CA ARG A 17 10.75 -4.44 21.45
C ARG A 17 11.23 -4.01 22.83
N ALA A 18 11.28 -2.72 23.12
CA ALA A 18 11.58 -2.17 24.44
C ALA A 18 10.39 -2.25 25.43
N GLY A 19 9.26 -2.86 25.05
CA GLY A 19 8.05 -2.94 25.88
C GLY A 19 7.05 -1.83 25.61
N GLY A 20 7.12 -1.18 24.44
CA GLY A 20 6.20 -0.12 24.01
C GLY A 20 6.57 1.29 24.48
N ALA A 21 7.67 1.42 25.24
CA ALA A 21 8.26 2.67 25.67
C ALA A 21 9.79 2.54 25.66
N ALA A 22 10.52 3.50 25.10
CA ALA A 22 11.98 3.47 25.04
C ALA A 22 12.59 4.81 25.40
N SER A 23 13.70 4.81 26.14
CA SER A 23 14.49 6.01 26.35
C SER A 23 15.34 6.34 25.12
N LEU A 24 15.81 7.59 25.01
CA LEU A 24 16.70 7.97 23.92
C LEU A 24 17.99 7.10 23.85
N PRO A 25 18.69 6.80 24.96
CA PRO A 25 19.82 5.86 24.95
C PRO A 25 19.47 4.47 24.40
N ASP A 26 18.31 3.92 24.78
CA ASP A 26 17.89 2.59 24.32
C ASP A 26 17.68 2.57 22.80
N LEU A 27 17.08 3.64 22.26
CA LEU A 27 16.90 3.79 20.82
C LEU A 27 18.21 3.99 20.07
N LEU A 28 19.14 4.75 20.63
CA LEU A 28 20.48 4.92 20.05
C LEU A 28 21.29 3.61 20.05
N ALA A 29 20.98 2.68 20.95
CA ALA A 29 21.57 1.35 20.97
C ALA A 29 20.87 0.37 20.02
N ALA A 30 19.55 0.48 19.86
CA ALA A 30 18.74 -0.45 19.08
C ALA A 30 18.66 -0.13 17.57
N VAL A 31 18.69 1.15 17.20
CA VAL A 31 18.51 1.60 15.81
C VAL A 31 19.86 1.51 15.06
N PRO A 32 19.90 1.01 13.81
CA PRO A 32 21.13 0.78 13.05
C PRO A 32 21.72 2.09 12.48
N VAL A 33 22.13 3.02 13.35
CA VAL A 33 22.69 4.32 12.98
C VAL A 33 24.20 4.37 13.32
N PRO A 34 25.08 4.76 12.38
CA PRO A 34 26.50 4.95 12.64
C PRO A 34 26.76 5.96 13.77
N GLU A 35 27.81 5.74 14.59
CA GLU A 35 28.14 6.59 15.76
C GLU A 35 28.17 8.09 15.44
N HIS A 36 28.79 8.49 14.32
CA HIS A 36 28.88 9.90 13.92
C HIS A 36 27.53 10.54 13.56
N ARG A 37 26.46 9.74 13.34
CA ARG A 37 25.11 10.21 13.00
C ARG A 37 24.13 10.15 14.17
N LYS A 38 24.47 9.41 15.23
CA LYS A 38 23.68 9.31 16.47
C LYS A 38 23.27 10.67 17.06
N PRO A 39 24.09 11.73 17.04
CA PRO A 39 23.69 13.06 17.53
C PRO A 39 22.49 13.69 16.80
N TYR A 40 22.14 13.22 15.59
CA TYR A 40 21.00 13.75 14.82
C TYR A 40 19.69 13.02 15.09
N LEU A 41 19.74 11.77 15.58
CA LEU A 41 18.54 10.98 15.89
C LEU A 41 17.57 11.70 16.85
N PRO A 42 18.02 12.37 17.94
CA PRO A 42 17.11 13.10 18.83
C PRO A 42 16.27 14.17 18.11
N ARG A 43 16.80 14.80 17.05
CA ARG A 43 16.05 15.80 16.27
C ARG A 43 14.94 15.16 15.46
N LEU A 44 15.22 14.01 14.83
CA LEU A 44 14.21 13.22 14.13
C LEU A 44 13.12 12.77 15.11
N MET A 45 13.52 12.26 16.27
CA MET A 45 12.59 11.78 17.30
C MET A 45 11.64 12.88 17.79
N ARG A 46 12.16 14.08 18.09
CA ARG A 46 11.31 15.23 18.46
C ARG A 46 10.34 15.62 17.34
N PHE A 47 10.78 15.58 16.09
CA PHE A 47 9.90 15.87 14.95
C PHE A 47 8.76 14.84 14.83
N LEU A 48 9.06 13.55 15.03
CA LEU A 48 8.07 12.48 15.02
C LEU A 48 7.06 12.58 16.17
N VAL A 49 7.46 13.13 17.32
CA VAL A 49 6.56 13.43 18.45
C VAL A 49 5.63 14.59 18.11
N VAL A 50 6.17 15.70 17.61
CA VAL A 50 5.38 16.91 17.26
C VAL A 50 4.34 16.60 16.18
N THR A 51 4.68 15.76 15.20
CA THR A 51 3.78 15.38 14.12
C THR A 51 2.77 14.31 14.52
N ALA A 52 2.81 13.81 15.76
CA ALA A 52 2.05 12.66 16.28
C ALA A 52 2.15 11.40 15.40
N ALA A 53 3.10 11.38 14.46
CA ALA A 53 3.18 10.41 13.38
C ALA A 53 3.76 9.08 13.88
N ALA A 54 4.48 9.09 15.00
CA ALA A 54 5.07 7.86 15.54
C ALA A 54 5.10 7.77 17.08
N LEU A 55 5.26 8.86 17.84
CA LEU A 55 5.64 8.73 19.25
C LEU A 55 5.04 9.82 20.16
N SER A 56 4.91 9.54 21.46
CA SER A 56 4.62 10.54 22.50
C SER A 56 5.75 10.64 23.53
N GLU A 57 5.89 11.80 24.18
CA GLU A 57 6.91 12.12 25.19
C GLU A 57 6.28 12.27 26.59
N ASP A 58 7.01 11.89 27.65
CA ASP A 58 6.57 11.95 29.06
C ASP A 58 7.42 12.94 29.89
N ASN A 59 6.77 13.72 30.77
CA ASN A 59 7.24 15.02 31.27
C ASN A 59 8.35 14.98 32.36
N SER A 60 9.01 13.84 32.61
CA SER A 60 10.07 13.74 33.63
C SER A 60 11.40 13.16 33.13
N ARG A 61 11.35 12.32 32.09
CA ARG A 61 12.48 11.80 31.31
C ARG A 61 11.96 11.61 29.89
N VAL A 62 12.72 12.05 28.87
CA VAL A 62 12.33 11.89 27.47
C VAL A 62 12.22 10.39 27.15
N VAL A 63 11.02 9.87 27.27
CA VAL A 63 10.64 8.49 26.98
C VAL A 63 9.69 8.55 25.80
N TYR A 64 10.02 7.80 24.76
CA TYR A 64 9.23 7.71 23.55
C TYR A 64 8.30 6.51 23.62
N ARG A 65 7.00 6.76 23.44
CA ARG A 65 5.97 5.71 23.47
C ARG A 65 5.25 5.58 22.14
N LEU A 66 4.88 4.35 21.78
CA LEU A 66 4.03 4.13 20.61
C LEU A 66 2.64 4.74 20.81
N THR A 67 2.22 5.59 19.87
CA THR A 67 0.84 6.01 19.69
C THR A 67 0.02 4.92 19.00
N PRO A 68 -1.33 4.96 19.05
CA PRO A 68 -2.16 4.02 18.29
C PRO A 68 -1.81 3.94 16.80
N LEU A 69 -1.51 5.07 16.16
CA LEU A 69 -1.10 5.11 14.75
C LEU A 69 0.26 4.43 14.52
N SER A 70 1.22 4.69 15.38
CA SER A 70 2.57 4.12 15.23
C SER A 70 2.64 2.61 15.46
N ARG A 71 1.65 2.03 16.17
CA ARG A 71 1.54 0.58 16.32
C ARG A 71 1.24 -0.10 14.99
N LEU A 72 0.60 0.60 14.06
CA LEU A 72 0.39 0.12 12.69
C LEU A 72 1.69 0.05 11.88
N LEU A 73 2.81 0.59 12.38
CA LEU A 73 4.10 0.62 11.68
C LEU A 73 5.10 -0.37 12.26
N VAL A 74 4.71 -1.18 13.24
CA VAL A 74 5.56 -2.24 13.81
C VAL A 74 5.60 -3.40 12.81
N ASP A 75 6.77 -3.98 12.60
CA ASP A 75 6.95 -5.08 11.64
C ASP A 75 6.18 -6.35 12.05
N ASP A 76 5.64 -7.06 11.05
CA ASP A 76 4.79 -8.26 11.21
C ASP A 76 5.48 -9.41 11.97
N ASP A 77 6.81 -9.54 11.85
CA ASP A 77 7.61 -10.56 12.56
C ASP A 77 7.56 -10.39 14.09
N VAL A 78 7.11 -9.22 14.55
CA VAL A 78 6.91 -8.90 15.96
C VAL A 78 5.41 -8.76 16.18
N ALA A 79 4.69 -9.88 16.09
CA ALA A 79 3.23 -9.93 16.11
C ALA A 79 2.62 -9.05 17.22
N VAL A 80 2.17 -7.85 16.85
CA VAL A 80 1.32 -7.01 17.69
C VAL A 80 -0.12 -7.41 17.37
N ASN A 81 -0.72 -8.25 18.21
CA ASN A 81 -2.13 -8.66 18.10
C ASN A 81 -2.55 -9.29 16.76
N GLY A 82 -1.62 -9.82 15.96
CA GLY A 82 -1.92 -10.33 14.61
C GLY A 82 -2.23 -9.24 13.58
N CYS A 83 -1.99 -7.96 13.90
CA CYS A 83 -2.21 -6.85 12.98
C CYS A 83 -1.11 -6.80 11.91
N THR A 84 -1.51 -6.52 10.67
CA THR A 84 -0.58 -6.27 9.57
C THR A 84 0.04 -4.88 9.66
N SER A 85 1.35 -4.80 9.47
CA SER A 85 2.12 -3.58 9.36
C SER A 85 1.75 -2.79 8.09
N LEU A 86 1.46 -1.50 8.27
CA LEU A 86 1.33 -0.50 7.21
C LEU A 86 2.67 0.13 6.82
N ALA A 87 3.80 -0.32 7.37
CA ALA A 87 5.12 0.13 6.95
C ALA A 87 5.33 0.05 5.42
N PRO A 88 4.98 -1.07 4.72
CA PRO A 88 5.10 -1.15 3.27
C PRO A 88 4.25 -0.11 2.53
N PHE A 89 3.07 0.21 3.05
CA PHE A 89 2.19 1.24 2.48
C PHE A 89 2.82 2.64 2.62
N VAL A 90 3.41 2.97 3.78
CA VAL A 90 4.15 4.23 3.91
C VAL A 90 5.26 4.33 2.88
N LEU A 91 6.05 3.25 2.71
CA LEU A 91 7.16 3.23 1.76
C LEU A 91 6.68 3.39 0.31
N SER A 92 5.58 2.71 -0.08
CA SER A 92 5.02 2.82 -1.43
C SER A 92 4.54 4.24 -1.75
N GLN A 93 3.92 4.93 -0.78
CA GLN A 93 3.43 6.30 -0.96
C GLN A 93 4.56 7.35 -0.95
N THR A 94 5.72 7.02 -0.38
CA THR A 94 6.90 7.92 -0.35
C THR A 94 7.95 7.62 -1.41
N THR A 95 7.62 6.80 -2.42
CA THR A 95 8.55 6.53 -3.53
C THR A 95 8.96 7.81 -4.27
N ARG A 96 10.12 7.77 -4.92
CA ARG A 96 10.54 8.85 -5.85
C ARG A 96 9.48 9.15 -6.91
N PHE A 97 8.70 8.16 -7.31
CA PHE A 97 7.67 8.30 -8.33
C PHE A 97 6.48 9.09 -7.81
N HIS A 98 5.93 8.71 -6.66
CA HIS A 98 4.82 9.44 -6.03
C HIS A 98 5.22 10.85 -5.61
N VAL A 99 6.38 11.01 -4.96
CA VAL A 99 6.89 12.32 -4.56
C VAL A 99 7.18 13.20 -5.78
N GLY A 100 7.83 12.64 -6.81
CA GLY A 100 8.10 13.36 -8.05
C GLY A 100 6.84 13.84 -8.76
N ALA A 101 5.81 12.99 -8.82
CA ALA A 101 4.50 13.35 -9.38
C ALA A 101 3.81 14.46 -8.55
N ALA A 102 3.85 14.35 -7.21
CA ALA A 102 3.27 15.35 -6.32
C ALA A 102 3.94 16.73 -6.45
N LEU A 103 5.27 16.76 -6.66
CA LEU A 103 6.01 18.01 -6.87
C LEU A 103 5.65 18.72 -8.18
N ARG A 104 5.07 18.00 -9.16
CA ARG A 104 4.62 18.56 -10.45
C ARG A 104 3.14 18.89 -10.47
N LEU A 105 2.41 18.68 -9.37
CA LEU A 105 0.97 18.85 -9.32
C LEU A 105 0.54 20.29 -9.66
N SER A 106 1.27 21.30 -9.17
CA SER A 106 0.97 22.71 -9.48
C SER A 106 1.18 23.04 -10.95
N ASP A 107 2.21 22.45 -11.58
CA ASP A 107 2.49 22.66 -13.00
C ASP A 107 1.42 21.98 -13.85
N TRP A 108 1.00 20.78 -13.43
CA TRP A 108 -0.06 20.01 -14.07
C TRP A 108 -1.39 20.77 -14.10
N PHE A 109 -1.81 21.36 -12.98
CA PHE A 109 -3.03 22.18 -12.95
C PHE A 109 -2.94 23.48 -13.77
N LYS A 110 -1.73 24.00 -14.00
CA LYS A 110 -1.51 25.22 -14.79
C LYS A 110 -1.39 24.94 -16.28
N GLN A 111 -1.23 23.68 -16.68
CA GLN A 111 -1.17 23.30 -18.08
C GLN A 111 -2.61 23.33 -18.65
N GLY A 112 -2.94 24.41 -19.36
CA GLY A 112 -4.23 24.59 -20.01
C GLY A 112 -4.33 23.78 -21.31
N ALA A 113 -5.56 23.59 -21.79
CA ALA A 113 -5.86 23.00 -23.11
C ALA A 113 -5.42 23.90 -24.30
N ASP A 114 -5.05 25.15 -24.01
CA ASP A 114 -4.80 26.22 -24.99
C ASP A 114 -3.30 26.55 -25.17
N ASP A 115 -2.40 25.56 -25.03
CA ASP A 115 -1.06 25.71 -25.60
C ASP A 115 -1.16 25.50 -27.12
N ASP A 116 -1.56 26.57 -27.83
CA ASP A 116 -1.55 26.74 -29.29
C ASP A 116 -0.14 26.59 -29.92
N SER A 117 0.85 26.22 -29.12
CA SER A 117 2.24 25.97 -29.50
C SER A 117 2.47 24.54 -29.98
N GLY A 118 1.57 23.94 -30.76
CA GLY A 118 1.80 22.67 -31.47
C GLY A 118 2.44 21.53 -30.64
N GLY A 119 2.23 21.57 -29.32
CA GLY A 119 2.95 20.77 -28.33
C GLY A 119 2.13 19.54 -27.94
N ALA A 120 2.82 18.50 -27.46
CA ALA A 120 2.21 17.23 -27.06
C ALA A 120 0.99 17.47 -26.14
N PRO A 121 -0.09 16.67 -26.29
CA PRO A 121 -1.33 16.86 -25.53
C PRO A 121 -1.04 16.92 -24.03
N ALA A 122 -1.81 17.77 -23.32
CA ALA A 122 -1.72 17.91 -21.87
C ALA A 122 -1.62 16.53 -21.22
N ALA A 123 -0.60 16.32 -20.38
CA ALA A 123 -0.39 15.02 -19.78
C ALA A 123 -1.64 14.63 -18.97
N GLU A 124 -2.28 13.54 -19.33
CA GLU A 124 -3.57 13.08 -18.76
C GLU A 124 -3.55 12.96 -17.22
N MET A 125 -2.36 12.78 -16.62
CA MET A 125 -2.17 12.70 -15.18
C MET A 125 -0.83 13.31 -14.73
N PRO A 126 -0.72 13.80 -13.47
CA PRO A 126 0.53 14.36 -12.92
C PRO A 126 1.71 13.39 -12.99
N PHE A 127 1.45 12.08 -12.84
CA PHE A 127 2.47 11.05 -12.94
C PHE A 127 3.11 11.01 -14.34
N ARG A 128 2.29 11.11 -15.40
CA ARG A 128 2.75 11.14 -16.79
C ARG A 128 3.51 12.43 -17.10
N MET A 129 3.09 13.57 -16.53
CA MET A 129 3.86 14.81 -16.62
C MET A 129 5.25 14.70 -15.97
N ALA A 130 5.33 14.04 -14.81
CA ALA A 130 6.57 13.93 -14.06
C ALA A 130 7.55 12.91 -14.66
N HIS A 131 7.03 11.79 -15.20
CA HIS A 131 7.85 10.63 -15.56
C HIS A 131 7.77 10.23 -17.04
N GLY A 132 6.94 10.91 -17.84
CA GLY A 132 6.79 10.65 -19.27
C GLY A 132 6.06 9.35 -19.62
N THR A 133 5.40 8.71 -18.64
CA THR A 133 4.77 7.40 -18.76
C THR A 133 3.68 7.23 -17.71
N ASP A 134 2.78 6.26 -17.85
CA ASP A 134 1.80 5.95 -16.82
C ASP A 134 2.38 5.04 -15.70
N PRO A 135 1.71 4.96 -14.53
CA PRO A 135 2.15 4.14 -13.41
C PRO A 135 2.29 2.65 -13.74
N TRP A 136 1.41 2.10 -14.59
CA TRP A 136 1.40 0.67 -14.92
C TRP A 136 2.59 0.29 -15.78
N ASP A 137 2.90 1.10 -16.79
CA ASP A 137 4.08 0.94 -17.63
C ASP A 137 5.39 1.13 -16.84
N ALA A 138 5.40 2.02 -15.83
CA ALA A 138 6.54 2.17 -14.92
C ALA A 138 6.76 0.91 -14.08
N MET A 139 5.69 0.34 -13.49
CA MET A 139 5.75 -0.90 -12.74
C MET A 139 6.14 -2.10 -13.61
N ARG A 140 5.64 -2.17 -14.85
CA ARG A 140 6.01 -3.24 -15.78
C ARG A 140 7.51 -3.26 -16.11
N ARG A 141 8.15 -2.08 -16.13
CA ARG A 141 9.58 -1.93 -16.45
C ARG A 141 10.52 -2.11 -15.26
N ASP A 142 10.04 -1.86 -14.05
CA ASP A 142 10.87 -1.90 -12.83
C ASP A 142 10.26 -2.85 -11.78
N PRO A 143 10.79 -4.08 -11.66
CA PRO A 143 10.32 -5.06 -10.68
C PRO A 143 10.40 -4.58 -9.23
N VAL A 144 11.33 -3.68 -8.90
CA VAL A 144 11.48 -3.14 -7.54
C VAL A 144 10.31 -2.20 -7.22
N VAL A 145 9.92 -1.38 -8.19
CA VAL A 145 8.77 -0.48 -8.07
C VAL A 145 7.47 -1.27 -8.01
N SER A 146 7.34 -2.27 -8.89
CA SER A 146 6.21 -3.20 -8.88
C SER A 146 6.07 -3.89 -7.52
N LYS A 147 7.16 -4.47 -6.99
CA LYS A 147 7.14 -5.12 -5.68
C LYS A 147 6.72 -4.15 -4.58
N MET A 148 7.31 -2.96 -4.52
CA MET A 148 6.98 -1.98 -3.48
C MET A 148 5.52 -1.54 -3.53
N PHE A 149 4.95 -1.37 -4.72
CA PHE A 149 3.54 -1.03 -4.89
C PHE A 149 2.63 -2.17 -4.43
N HIS A 150 2.92 -3.41 -4.84
CA HIS A 150 2.15 -4.58 -4.42
C HIS A 150 2.26 -4.84 -2.91
N ASP A 151 3.45 -4.71 -2.32
CA ASP A 151 3.64 -4.85 -0.87
C ASP A 151 2.79 -3.80 -0.11
N GLY A 152 2.77 -2.56 -0.60
CA GLY A 152 1.97 -1.47 -0.01
C GLY A 152 0.46 -1.71 -0.12
N LEU A 153 -0.02 -2.09 -1.30
CA LEU A 153 -1.43 -2.45 -1.50
C LEU A 153 -1.82 -3.67 -0.66
N GLY A 154 -0.96 -4.68 -0.57
CA GLY A 154 -1.17 -5.87 0.24
C GLY A 154 -1.30 -5.53 1.72
N ALA A 155 -0.45 -4.63 2.25
CA ALA A 155 -0.53 -4.16 3.62
C ALA A 155 -1.88 -3.46 3.92
N ASP A 156 -2.30 -2.57 3.04
CA ASP A 156 -3.60 -1.89 3.14
C ASP A 156 -4.78 -2.87 3.01
N SER A 157 -4.70 -3.84 2.09
CA SER A 157 -5.73 -4.88 1.91
C SER A 157 -5.94 -5.72 3.15
N ARG A 158 -4.84 -6.16 3.77
CA ARG A 158 -4.93 -7.00 4.98
C ARG A 158 -5.56 -6.23 6.14
N LEU A 159 -5.19 -4.96 6.33
CA LEU A 159 -5.81 -4.12 7.37
C LEU A 159 -7.31 -3.91 7.11
N ALA A 160 -7.68 -3.54 5.88
CA ALA A 160 -9.07 -3.31 5.51
C ALA A 160 -9.92 -4.58 5.67
N LEU A 161 -9.38 -5.73 5.25
CA LEU A 161 -10.12 -6.99 5.30
C LEU A 161 -10.23 -7.58 6.69
N ASP A 162 -9.24 -7.38 7.57
CA ASP A 162 -9.41 -7.75 8.97
C ASP A 162 -10.63 -7.04 9.57
N PHE A 163 -10.85 -5.77 9.23
CA PHE A 163 -12.06 -5.06 9.63
C PHE A 163 -13.32 -5.62 8.95
N VAL A 164 -13.32 -5.79 7.62
CA VAL A 164 -14.49 -6.26 6.86
C VAL A 164 -14.93 -7.65 7.31
N VAL A 165 -13.99 -8.57 7.51
CA VAL A 165 -14.27 -9.94 7.97
C VAL A 165 -14.88 -9.92 9.37
N ASN A 166 -14.31 -9.15 10.30
CA ASN A 166 -14.72 -9.16 11.70
C ASN A 166 -15.99 -8.34 11.97
N GLN A 167 -16.27 -7.30 11.19
CA GLN A 167 -17.37 -6.35 11.46
C GLN A 167 -18.48 -6.37 10.42
N CYS A 168 -18.21 -6.88 9.21
CA CYS A 168 -19.14 -6.83 8.09
C CYS A 168 -19.46 -8.22 7.53
N GLY A 169 -19.27 -9.30 8.30
CA GLY A 169 -19.44 -10.68 7.79
C GLY A 169 -20.78 -10.98 7.13
N ALA A 170 -21.86 -10.28 7.52
CA ALA A 170 -23.18 -10.41 6.91
C ALA A 170 -23.21 -10.10 5.40
N VAL A 171 -22.23 -9.36 4.85
CA VAL A 171 -22.14 -9.12 3.40
C VAL A 171 -21.82 -10.39 2.60
N PHE A 172 -21.33 -11.45 3.26
CA PHE A 172 -21.02 -12.74 2.66
C PHE A 172 -22.10 -13.81 2.92
N ASP A 173 -23.21 -13.44 3.56
CA ASP A 173 -24.34 -14.35 3.79
C ASP A 173 -25.04 -14.64 2.46
N GLY A 174 -25.16 -15.91 2.11
CA GLY A 174 -25.79 -16.35 0.86
C GLY A 174 -24.92 -16.19 -0.40
N VAL A 175 -23.69 -15.67 -0.28
CA VAL A 175 -22.71 -15.63 -1.37
C VAL A 175 -22.06 -17.00 -1.51
N GLY A 176 -22.21 -17.65 -2.67
CA GLY A 176 -21.56 -18.93 -2.96
C GLY A 176 -20.22 -18.80 -3.68
N SER A 177 -20.02 -17.72 -4.42
CA SER A 177 -18.83 -17.44 -5.21
C SER A 177 -18.51 -15.94 -5.26
N LEU A 178 -17.22 -15.61 -5.17
CA LEU A 178 -16.71 -14.25 -5.22
C LEU A 178 -15.48 -14.16 -6.13
N VAL A 179 -15.46 -13.16 -7.02
CA VAL A 179 -14.26 -12.79 -7.78
C VAL A 179 -13.67 -11.48 -7.26
N ASP A 180 -12.39 -11.50 -6.91
CA ASP A 180 -11.58 -10.34 -6.55
C ASP A 180 -10.88 -9.80 -7.81
N VAL A 181 -11.41 -8.70 -8.34
CA VAL A 181 -10.96 -8.11 -9.60
C VAL A 181 -9.83 -7.13 -9.32
N GLY A 182 -8.69 -7.33 -9.97
CA GLY A 182 -7.41 -6.68 -9.65
C GLY A 182 -6.93 -7.03 -8.24
N GLY A 183 -7.19 -8.26 -7.81
CA GLY A 183 -6.88 -8.76 -6.47
C GLY A 183 -5.40 -9.01 -6.20
N GLY A 184 -4.52 -8.82 -7.18
CA GLY A 184 -3.07 -8.90 -7.05
C GLY A 184 -2.60 -10.28 -6.66
N ASP A 185 -1.92 -10.37 -5.51
CA ASP A 185 -1.39 -11.62 -4.97
C ASP A 185 -2.47 -12.53 -4.36
N GLY A 186 -3.73 -12.12 -4.36
CA GLY A 186 -4.86 -12.85 -3.80
C GLY A 186 -4.93 -12.84 -2.27
N SER A 187 -4.16 -11.97 -1.60
CA SER A 187 -4.21 -11.84 -0.14
C SER A 187 -5.62 -11.56 0.38
N SER A 188 -6.38 -10.79 -0.38
CA SER A 188 -7.75 -10.43 -0.07
C SER A 188 -8.69 -11.62 -0.17
N ALA A 189 -8.74 -12.25 -1.35
CA ALA A 189 -9.50 -13.46 -1.60
C ALA A 189 -9.19 -14.57 -0.58
N ARG A 190 -7.91 -14.78 -0.22
CA ARG A 190 -7.52 -15.77 0.80
C ARG A 190 -8.05 -15.44 2.19
N ALA A 191 -8.07 -14.17 2.58
CA ALA A 191 -8.60 -13.77 3.89
C ALA A 191 -10.10 -14.06 3.97
N ILE A 192 -10.84 -13.76 2.89
CA ILE A 192 -12.28 -14.04 2.78
C ILE A 192 -12.52 -15.55 2.79
N ALA A 193 -11.82 -16.32 1.96
CA ALA A 193 -11.98 -17.79 1.88
C ALA A 193 -11.70 -18.49 3.23
N ARG A 194 -10.74 -17.98 4.02
CA ARG A 194 -10.46 -18.50 5.37
C ARG A 194 -11.56 -18.18 6.37
N ALA A 195 -12.14 -16.98 6.30
CA ALA A 195 -13.18 -16.54 7.22
C ALA A 195 -14.56 -17.10 6.88
N PHE A 196 -14.84 -17.31 5.60
CA PHE A 196 -16.11 -17.77 5.06
C PHE A 196 -15.88 -18.98 4.14
N PRO A 197 -15.65 -20.19 4.68
CA PRO A 197 -15.29 -21.37 3.89
C PRO A 197 -16.34 -21.80 2.87
N HIS A 198 -17.58 -21.30 2.98
CA HIS A 198 -18.65 -21.54 2.01
C HIS A 198 -18.51 -20.71 0.73
N VAL A 199 -17.72 -19.62 0.76
CA VAL A 199 -17.52 -18.72 -0.38
C VAL A 199 -16.33 -19.20 -1.22
N LYS A 200 -16.59 -19.62 -2.46
CA LYS A 200 -15.53 -19.91 -3.43
C LYS A 200 -14.92 -18.63 -3.93
N CYS A 201 -13.63 -18.41 -3.68
CA CYS A 201 -12.95 -17.19 -4.07
C CYS A 201 -12.07 -17.39 -5.31
N SER A 202 -12.11 -16.45 -6.23
CA SER A 202 -11.18 -16.35 -7.35
C SER A 202 -10.58 -14.96 -7.45
N VAL A 203 -9.43 -14.83 -8.10
CA VAL A 203 -8.72 -13.58 -8.34
C VAL A 203 -8.57 -13.39 -9.83
N LEU A 204 -9.08 -12.28 -10.36
CA LEU A 204 -8.87 -11.87 -11.75
C LEU A 204 -7.81 -10.77 -11.80
N ASP A 205 -6.67 -11.04 -12.46
CA ASP A 205 -5.63 -10.04 -12.65
C ASP A 205 -4.81 -10.28 -13.93
N LEU A 206 -3.98 -9.30 -14.28
CA LEU A 206 -3.17 -9.29 -15.49
C LEU A 206 -2.09 -10.40 -15.45
N PRO A 207 -1.67 -10.92 -16.62
CA PRO A 207 -0.73 -12.04 -16.71
C PRO A 207 0.57 -11.84 -15.92
N HIS A 208 1.12 -10.64 -15.93
CA HIS A 208 2.38 -10.32 -15.25
C HIS A 208 2.26 -10.24 -13.73
N VAL A 209 1.05 -9.95 -13.22
CA VAL A 209 0.77 -9.93 -11.78
C VAL A 209 0.65 -11.36 -11.28
N ILE A 210 -0.24 -12.15 -11.89
CA ILE A 210 -0.45 -13.56 -11.52
C ILE A 210 0.82 -14.39 -11.71
N GLY A 211 1.59 -14.14 -12.77
CA GLY A 211 2.86 -14.83 -13.00
C GLY A 211 3.93 -14.57 -11.93
N SER A 212 3.78 -13.53 -11.11
CA SER A 212 4.70 -13.22 -10.00
C SER A 212 4.26 -13.81 -8.66
N VAL A 213 3.05 -14.40 -8.58
CA VAL A 213 2.49 -14.94 -7.36
C VAL A 213 3.21 -16.24 -7.00
N VAL A 214 3.90 -16.22 -5.86
CA VAL A 214 4.45 -17.44 -5.26
C VAL A 214 3.33 -18.13 -4.50
N VAL A 215 2.70 -19.13 -5.13
CA VAL A 215 1.70 -19.98 -4.49
C VAL A 215 2.38 -20.77 -3.36
N GLN A 216 2.21 -20.30 -2.12
CA GLN A 216 2.88 -20.90 -0.96
C GLN A 216 2.33 -22.30 -0.62
N GLN A 217 1.08 -22.58 -0.99
CA GLN A 217 0.48 -23.92 -0.90
C GLN A 217 -0.46 -24.18 -2.08
N PRO A 218 -0.44 -25.37 -2.69
CA PRO A 218 -1.28 -25.73 -3.84
C PRO A 218 -2.80 -25.78 -3.55
N SER A 219 -3.25 -25.43 -2.34
CA SER A 219 -4.66 -25.44 -1.92
C SER A 219 -4.98 -24.30 -0.95
N ASP A 220 -4.62 -23.06 -1.28
CA ASP A 220 -4.98 -21.87 -0.51
C ASP A 220 -6.46 -21.45 -0.66
N GLY A 221 -7.26 -22.26 -1.36
CA GLY A 221 -8.70 -22.08 -1.50
C GLY A 221 -9.10 -20.98 -2.48
N VAL A 222 -8.15 -20.47 -3.27
CA VAL A 222 -8.33 -19.38 -4.22
C VAL A 222 -7.93 -19.81 -5.63
N GLU A 223 -8.80 -19.55 -6.60
CA GLU A 223 -8.51 -19.77 -8.02
C GLU A 223 -7.96 -18.51 -8.67
N TYR A 224 -6.90 -18.62 -9.47
CA TYR A 224 -6.30 -17.50 -10.19
C TYR A 224 -6.71 -17.50 -11.66
N ILE A 225 -7.30 -16.41 -12.11
CA ILE A 225 -7.82 -16.22 -13.46
C ILE A 225 -7.02 -15.11 -14.12
N VAL A 226 -6.27 -15.47 -15.16
CA VAL A 226 -5.50 -14.50 -15.96
C VAL A 226 -6.45 -13.81 -16.93
N GLY A 227 -6.55 -12.48 -16.85
CA GLY A 227 -7.38 -11.72 -17.76
C GLY A 227 -7.34 -10.21 -17.53
N ASP A 228 -8.03 -9.49 -18.40
CA ASP A 228 -8.26 -8.05 -18.28
C ASP A 228 -9.73 -7.81 -17.93
N MET A 229 -9.98 -7.16 -16.80
CA MET A 229 -11.33 -6.84 -16.31
C MET A 229 -12.13 -5.95 -17.27
N MET A 230 -11.46 -5.17 -18.12
CA MET A 230 -12.11 -4.34 -19.14
C MET A 230 -12.66 -5.19 -20.28
N SER A 231 -12.11 -6.38 -20.48
CA SER A 231 -12.55 -7.33 -21.50
C SER A 231 -13.59 -8.30 -20.95
N PHE A 232 -13.34 -8.86 -19.76
CA PHE A 232 -14.19 -9.89 -19.19
C PHE A 232 -14.02 -10.01 -17.68
N ILE A 233 -15.14 -10.16 -16.96
CA ILE A 233 -15.17 -10.56 -15.55
C ILE A 233 -15.94 -11.88 -15.47
N PRO A 234 -15.39 -12.93 -14.82
CA PRO A 234 -16.05 -14.23 -14.73
C PRO A 234 -17.36 -14.15 -13.92
N PRO A 235 -18.41 -14.89 -14.34
CA PRO A 235 -19.65 -14.96 -13.59
C PRO A 235 -19.42 -15.44 -12.15
N SER A 236 -19.95 -14.70 -11.20
CA SER A 236 -19.87 -14.99 -9.76
C SER A 236 -21.05 -14.33 -9.05
N ASP A 237 -21.36 -14.77 -7.83
CA ASP A 237 -22.45 -14.17 -7.04
C ASP A 237 -22.08 -12.76 -6.54
N ALA A 238 -20.78 -12.51 -6.32
CA ALA A 238 -20.26 -11.22 -5.88
C ALA A 238 -18.93 -10.85 -6.57
N VAL A 239 -18.76 -9.56 -6.81
CA VAL A 239 -17.51 -8.98 -7.36
C VAL A 239 -16.91 -8.03 -6.30
N LEU A 240 -15.66 -8.27 -5.94
CA LEU A 240 -14.88 -7.39 -5.06
C LEU A 240 -13.99 -6.46 -5.90
N LEU A 241 -14.13 -5.16 -5.67
CA LEU A 241 -13.33 -4.09 -6.29
C LEU A 241 -12.71 -3.21 -5.20
N LYS A 242 -11.60 -3.64 -4.62
CA LYS A 242 -11.01 -2.97 -3.45
C LYS A 242 -10.19 -1.72 -3.80
N VAL A 243 -9.42 -1.73 -4.88
CA VAL A 243 -8.51 -0.61 -5.26
C VAL A 243 -8.49 -0.30 -6.76
N CYS A 244 -9.31 -0.99 -7.55
CA CYS A 244 -9.29 -0.87 -9.01
C CYS A 244 -10.09 0.32 -9.53
N CYS A 245 -11.23 0.64 -8.90
CA CYS A 245 -12.20 1.57 -9.45
C CYS A 245 -11.67 3.02 -9.56
N SER A 246 -10.80 3.46 -8.64
CA SER A 246 -10.16 4.79 -8.69
C SER A 246 -9.16 4.95 -9.84
N THR A 247 -8.70 3.85 -10.44
CA THR A 247 -7.74 3.84 -11.56
C THR A 247 -8.37 3.58 -12.93
N CYS A 248 -9.61 3.08 -12.99
CA CYS A 248 -10.29 2.70 -14.24
C CYS A 248 -10.57 3.87 -15.19
N HIS A 249 -10.72 5.09 -14.68
CA HIS A 249 -10.98 6.27 -15.53
C HIS A 249 -9.75 6.77 -16.31
N GLN A 250 -8.58 6.15 -16.13
CA GLN A 250 -7.29 6.64 -16.64
C GLN A 250 -6.72 5.80 -17.80
N HIS A 251 -7.52 4.89 -18.38
CA HIS A 251 -7.15 4.14 -19.58
C HIS A 251 -8.11 4.50 -20.72
N PRO A 252 -7.75 5.40 -21.65
CA PRO A 252 -8.55 5.66 -22.83
C PRO A 252 -8.24 4.57 -23.86
N SER A 253 -8.96 3.45 -23.78
CA SER A 253 -8.97 2.47 -24.85
C SER A 253 -10.32 1.81 -25.00
N LEU A 254 -11.34 2.61 -25.32
CA LEU A 254 -12.47 2.15 -26.10
C LEU A 254 -12.81 3.22 -27.16
N PRO A 255 -12.74 2.91 -28.47
CA PRO A 255 -13.44 3.72 -29.45
C PRO A 255 -14.93 3.59 -29.14
N VAL A 256 -15.56 4.72 -28.83
CA VAL A 256 -17.02 4.82 -28.85
C VAL A 256 -17.42 4.64 -30.31
N ASN A 257 -17.76 3.41 -30.70
CA ASN A 257 -18.51 3.18 -31.92
C ASN A 257 -19.90 3.73 -31.68
N SER A 258 -20.11 4.97 -32.13
CA SER A 258 -21.42 5.54 -32.37
C SER A 258 -22.03 4.82 -33.57
N GLU A 259 -23.04 3.99 -33.32
CA GLU A 259 -24.16 3.80 -34.24
C GLU A 259 -25.38 4.57 -33.72
#